data_AF-A0A1B1VY42-F1
#
_entry.id   AF-A0A1B1VY42-F1
#
_cell.length_a   1.000
_cell.length_b   1.000
_cell.length_c   1.000
_cell.angle_alpha   90.00
_cell.angle_beta   90.00
_cell.angle_gamma   90.00
#
_symmetry.space_group_name_H-M   'P 1'
#
loop_
_entity.id
_entity.type
_entity.pdbx_description
1 polymer ?
#
loop_
_entity_poly.entity_id
_entity_poly.type
_entity_poly.pdbx_seq_one_letter_code
_entity_poly.pdbx_strand_id
1 'polypeptide(L)'
;ILGITDPKGVKRYIAAAFPSACGKTNLAMMSPTLPGYKVECVGDDIAWMRFDQTGQLRAINPENGFFGVAPGTSNASNPNAMKTIFKNTIFTNVASTSDGGVFWEGMEDEIDGKLQITDWLGKPWTKGESKTPAAHPNSRFCSPANQCPIIDPAWQAPQGVPISAILFGGRRPAGVPLVYEARNWQHGVFVGSA
;
A
#
# COMPACT_ATOMS: atom_id res chain seq x y z
N ILE A 1 -3.40 0.32 8.40
CA ILE A 1 -3.01 0.99 9.66
C ILE A 1 -1.59 1.51 9.49
N LEU A 2 -1.35 2.79 9.78
CA LEU A 2 0.00 3.39 9.74
C LEU A 2 0.25 4.29 10.95
N GLY A 3 1.52 4.38 11.35
CA GLY A 3 2.01 5.36 12.31
C GLY A 3 2.62 6.55 11.56
N ILE A 4 2.28 7.77 11.98
CA ILE A 4 2.90 9.01 11.50
C ILE A 4 3.59 9.69 12.68
N THR A 5 4.87 10.00 12.53
CA THR A 5 5.64 10.80 13.47
C THR A 5 5.89 12.18 12.85
N ASP A 6 5.54 13.23 13.59
CA ASP A 6 5.76 14.62 13.16
C ASP A 6 7.21 15.10 13.42
N PRO A 7 7.61 16.29 12.92
CA PRO A 7 8.96 16.83 13.15
C PRO A 7 9.30 17.11 14.62
N LYS A 8 8.30 17.10 15.53
CA LYS A 8 8.50 17.26 16.98
C LYS A 8 8.61 15.92 17.70
N GLY A 9 8.58 14.81 16.96
CA GLY A 9 8.68 13.45 17.50
C GLY A 9 7.36 12.89 18.03
N VAL A 10 6.22 13.55 17.79
CA VAL A 10 4.92 13.08 18.24
C VAL A 10 4.38 12.06 17.25
N LYS A 11 4.17 10.83 17.71
CA LYS A 11 3.63 9.73 16.91
C LYS A 11 2.12 9.55 17.11
N ARG A 12 1.37 9.36 16.03
CA ARG A 12 -0.07 9.05 16.00
C ARG A 12 -0.34 7.91 15.03
N TYR A 13 -1.34 7.08 15.33
CA TYR A 13 -1.75 6.00 14.43
C TYR A 13 -3.07 6.30 13.73
N ILE A 14 -3.15 5.95 12.45
CA ILE A 14 -4.27 6.23 11.57
C ILE A 14 -4.71 4.92 10.90
N ALA A 15 -6.02 4.70 10.86
CA ALA A 15 -6.65 3.69 10.01
C ALA A 15 -7.25 4.37 8.78
N ALA A 16 -7.25 3.70 7.63
CA ALA A 16 -7.81 4.23 6.39
C ALA A 16 -8.58 3.14 5.65
N ALA A 17 -9.80 3.46 5.23
CA ALA A 17 -10.66 2.59 4.45
C ALA A 17 -10.84 3.18 3.04
N PHE A 18 -10.13 2.58 2.08
CA PHE A 18 -10.30 2.86 0.65
C PHE A 18 -10.68 1.58 -0.10
N PRO A 19 -11.51 1.66 -1.16
CA PRO A 19 -11.80 0.51 -2.02
C PRO A 19 -10.53 -0.12 -2.61
N SER A 20 -10.69 -1.29 -3.21
CA SER A 20 -9.59 -1.94 -3.94
C SER A 20 -8.99 -0.98 -4.99
N ALA A 21 -7.68 -1.09 -5.22
CA ALA A 21 -6.91 -0.23 -6.14
C ALA A 21 -7.03 1.29 -5.88
N CYS A 22 -7.44 1.72 -4.68
CA CYS A 22 -7.53 3.13 -4.30
C CYS A 22 -6.38 3.60 -3.37
N GLY A 23 -5.23 2.92 -3.39
CA GLY A 23 -3.99 3.43 -2.79
C GLY A 23 -3.74 3.10 -1.32
N LYS A 24 -4.40 2.08 -0.74
CA LYS A 24 -4.16 1.66 0.66
C LYS A 24 -2.70 1.31 0.92
N THR A 25 -2.10 0.43 0.11
CA THR A 25 -0.70 0.02 0.23
C THR A 25 0.27 1.20 0.03
N ASN A 26 0.00 2.09 -0.94
CA ASN A 26 0.80 3.31 -1.12
C ASN A 26 0.75 4.23 0.09
N LEU A 27 -0.41 4.41 0.72
CA LEU A 27 -0.55 5.23 1.92
C LEU A 27 0.12 4.59 3.13
N ALA A 28 -0.10 3.29 3.35
CA ALA A 28 0.47 2.55 4.48
C ALA A 28 2.01 2.49 4.44
N MET A 29 2.58 2.45 3.23
CA MET A 29 4.02 2.40 3.00
C MET A 29 4.60 3.70 2.42
N MET A 30 3.94 4.84 2.65
CA MET A 30 4.32 6.10 2.05
C MET A 30 5.75 6.52 2.44
N SER A 31 6.49 7.06 1.48
CA SER A 31 7.68 7.88 1.73
C SER A 31 7.26 9.35 1.77
N PRO A 32 7.22 10.00 2.95
CA PRO A 32 6.77 11.39 3.04
C PRO A 32 7.70 12.32 2.26
N THR A 33 7.13 13.24 1.49
CA THR A 33 7.89 14.32 0.82
C THR A 33 8.13 15.51 1.74
N LEU A 34 7.37 15.61 2.84
CA LEU A 34 7.51 16.66 3.83
C LEU A 34 8.69 16.36 4.78
N PRO A 35 9.69 17.27 4.89
CA PRO A 35 10.84 17.06 5.77
C PRO A 35 10.42 16.89 7.23
N GLY A 36 11.11 15.98 7.92
CA GLY A 36 10.88 15.70 9.34
C GLY A 36 9.67 14.81 9.66
N TYR A 37 8.81 14.52 8.68
CA TYR A 37 7.76 13.52 8.85
C TYR A 37 8.28 12.12 8.58
N LYS A 38 7.83 11.16 9.38
CA LYS A 38 8.10 9.72 9.19
C LYS A 38 6.78 8.95 9.16
N VAL A 39 6.66 8.01 8.23
CA VAL A 39 5.56 7.05 8.15
C VAL A 39 6.10 5.65 8.41
N GLU A 40 5.36 4.86 9.18
CA GLU A 40 5.65 3.47 9.49
C GLU A 40 4.39 2.61 9.27
N CYS A 41 4.57 1.44 8.69
CA CYS A 41 3.47 0.54 8.30
C CYS A 41 3.16 -0.45 9.42
N VAL A 42 1.90 -0.52 9.88
CA VAL A 42 1.42 -1.61 10.75
C VAL A 42 0.75 -2.71 9.92
N GLY A 43 -0.03 -2.33 8.91
CA GLY A 43 -0.70 -3.24 7.96
C GLY A 43 -1.38 -2.45 6.85
N ASP A 44 -1.61 -3.05 5.69
CA ASP A 44 -2.10 -2.33 4.51
C ASP A 44 -3.52 -2.67 4.07
N ASP A 45 -4.11 -3.78 4.54
CA ASP A 45 -5.46 -4.18 4.13
C ASP A 45 -6.43 -4.36 5.30
N ILE A 46 -6.12 -5.22 6.28
CA ILE A 46 -7.05 -5.55 7.37
C ILE A 46 -6.69 -4.86 8.69
N ALA A 47 -7.72 -4.36 9.38
CA ALA A 47 -7.61 -3.83 10.74
C ALA A 47 -8.68 -4.47 11.64
N TRP A 48 -8.26 -5.13 12.71
CA TRP A 48 -9.16 -5.50 13.81
C TRP A 48 -9.04 -4.48 14.92
N MET A 49 -10.17 -3.91 15.31
CA MET A 49 -10.19 -2.78 16.24
C MET A 49 -11.13 -3.03 17.42
N ARG A 50 -10.70 -2.62 18.61
CA ARG A 50 -11.49 -2.73 19.85
C ARG A 50 -11.09 -1.62 20.83
N PHE A 51 -12.08 -1.05 21.52
CA PHE A 51 -11.80 -0.14 22.65
C PHE A 51 -11.21 -0.93 23.83
N ASP A 52 -10.12 -0.42 24.40
CA ASP A 52 -9.54 -0.95 25.63
C ASP A 52 -10.28 -0.42 26.88
N GLN A 53 -9.79 -0.81 28.06
CA GLN A 53 -10.40 -0.44 29.35
C GLN A 53 -10.32 1.06 29.66
N THR A 54 -9.44 1.82 28.99
CA THR A 54 -9.31 3.28 29.16
C THR A 54 -10.11 4.05 28.12
N GLY A 55 -10.84 3.36 27.23
CA GLY A 55 -11.63 3.96 26.16
C GLY A 55 -10.81 4.32 24.92
N GLN A 56 -9.56 3.88 24.82
CA GLN A 56 -8.74 4.08 23.63
C GLN A 56 -9.05 2.99 22.58
N LEU A 57 -9.35 3.40 21.35
CA LEU A 57 -9.49 2.46 20.23
C LEU A 57 -8.12 1.87 19.89
N ARG A 58 -7.96 0.56 20.06
CA ARG A 58 -6.75 -0.20 19.71
C ARG A 58 -6.97 -0.93 18.40
N ALA A 59 -5.93 -1.02 17.57
CA ALA A 59 -5.94 -1.77 16.33
C ALA A 59 -4.76 -2.74 16.22
N ILE A 60 -5.03 -3.93 15.68
CA ILE A 60 -3.98 -4.85 15.23
C ILE A 60 -4.12 -5.08 13.72
N ASN A 61 -2.99 -5.38 13.08
CA ASN A 61 -2.97 -6.06 11.79
C ASN A 61 -3.03 -7.57 12.05
N PRO A 62 -4.08 -8.29 11.62
CA PRO A 62 -4.14 -9.75 11.80
C PRO A 62 -3.31 -10.52 10.75
N GLU A 63 -2.71 -9.85 9.78
CA GLU A 63 -1.94 -10.43 8.69
C GLU A 63 -0.43 -10.46 8.97
N ASN A 64 0.29 -11.35 8.28
CA ASN A 64 1.75 -11.50 8.42
C ASN A 64 2.54 -11.14 7.14
N GLY A 65 1.85 -10.55 6.16
CA GLY A 65 2.41 -10.24 4.85
C GLY A 65 1.57 -9.21 4.12
N PHE A 66 2.02 -8.87 2.92
CA PHE A 66 1.32 -7.98 2.00
C PHE A 66 0.94 -8.76 0.75
N PHE A 67 -0.35 -8.67 0.38
CA PHE A 67 -0.85 -9.21 -0.87
C PHE A 67 -1.20 -8.07 -1.84
N GLY A 68 -0.19 -7.28 -2.20
CA GLY A 68 -0.36 -6.03 -2.93
C GLY A 68 -0.55 -6.23 -4.43
N VAL A 69 -1.28 -5.29 -5.04
CA VAL A 69 -1.42 -5.18 -6.51
C VAL A 69 -0.08 -4.75 -7.09
N ALA A 70 0.45 -5.50 -8.06
CA ALA A 70 1.74 -5.17 -8.66
C ALA A 70 1.64 -3.97 -9.64
N PRO A 71 0.72 -3.94 -10.63
CA PRO A 71 0.65 -2.85 -11.60
C PRO A 71 0.51 -1.48 -10.96
N GLY A 72 1.28 -0.52 -11.45
CA GLY A 72 1.42 0.84 -10.90
C GLY A 72 2.40 0.98 -9.74
N THR A 73 2.93 -0.12 -9.19
CA THR A 73 3.99 -0.09 -8.17
C THR A 73 5.33 0.17 -8.84
N SER A 74 6.05 1.19 -8.38
CA SER A 74 7.37 1.56 -8.88
C SER A 74 8.19 2.23 -7.80
N ASN A 75 9.48 2.46 -8.04
CA ASN A 75 10.34 3.25 -7.16
C ASN A 75 9.85 4.69 -7.04
N ALA A 76 9.13 5.21 -8.03
CA ALA A 76 8.51 6.53 -7.98
C ALA A 76 7.21 6.53 -7.15
N SER A 77 6.38 5.49 -7.26
CA SER A 77 5.06 5.45 -6.60
C SER A 77 5.06 4.83 -5.20
N ASN A 78 5.92 3.84 -4.95
CA ASN A 78 6.06 3.15 -3.68
C ASN A 78 7.46 2.48 -3.55
N PRO A 79 8.51 3.26 -3.26
CA PRO A 79 9.87 2.74 -3.11
C PRO A 79 10.01 1.74 -1.95
N ASN A 80 9.16 1.82 -0.93
CA ASN A 80 9.19 0.87 0.19
C ASN A 80 8.65 -0.50 -0.23
N ALA A 81 7.59 -0.55 -1.03
CA ALA A 81 7.13 -1.81 -1.63
C ALA A 81 8.21 -2.43 -2.52
N MET A 82 8.87 -1.64 -3.38
CA MET A 82 9.97 -2.15 -4.22
C MET A 82 11.08 -2.78 -3.39
N LYS A 83 11.51 -2.14 -2.30
CA LYS A 83 12.50 -2.71 -1.36
C LYS A 83 12.02 -3.98 -0.64
N THR A 84 10.71 -4.15 -0.50
CA THR A 84 10.08 -5.26 0.22
C THR A 84 10.03 -6.53 -0.63
N ILE A 85 9.74 -6.40 -1.94
CA ILE A 85 9.30 -7.50 -2.80
C ILE A 85 10.42 -8.25 -3.54
N PHE A 86 11.65 -7.73 -3.59
CA PHE A 86 12.76 -8.39 -4.32
C PHE A 86 13.53 -9.43 -3.48
N LYS A 87 12.90 -9.99 -2.46
CA LYS A 87 13.40 -11.14 -1.67
C LYS A 87 12.22 -11.92 -1.10
N ASN A 88 12.31 -13.25 -1.02
CA ASN A 88 11.32 -14.13 -0.40
C ASN A 88 9.85 -13.85 -0.78
N THR A 89 9.61 -13.43 -2.02
CA THR A 89 8.29 -12.98 -2.48
C THR A 89 7.80 -13.89 -3.59
N ILE A 90 6.50 -14.20 -3.56
CA ILE A 90 5.83 -14.92 -4.64
C ILE A 90 5.09 -13.89 -5.49
N PHE A 91 5.33 -13.89 -6.79
CA PHE A 91 4.58 -13.09 -7.75
C PHE A 91 3.57 -13.96 -8.50
N THR A 92 2.41 -13.39 -8.84
CA THR A 92 1.34 -14.10 -9.55
C THR A 92 0.81 -13.24 -10.69
N ASN A 93 0.81 -13.79 -11.91
CA ASN A 93 0.36 -13.16 -13.16
C ASN A 93 1.07 -11.85 -13.53
N VAL A 94 2.32 -11.67 -13.11
CA VAL A 94 3.21 -10.61 -13.62
C VAL A 94 3.97 -11.12 -14.85
N ALA A 95 4.55 -10.20 -15.63
CA ALA A 95 5.47 -10.58 -16.70
C ALA A 95 6.84 -10.96 -16.14
N SER A 96 7.60 -11.76 -16.89
CA SER A 96 9.00 -12.09 -16.58
C SER A 96 9.94 -11.45 -17.59
N THR A 97 11.15 -11.12 -17.14
CA THR A 97 12.22 -10.55 -17.97
C THR A 97 13.31 -11.60 -18.24
N SER A 98 14.04 -11.46 -19.35
CA SER A 98 15.05 -12.42 -19.80
C SER A 98 16.24 -12.63 -18.86
N ASP A 99 16.46 -11.70 -17.92
CA ASP A 99 17.48 -11.78 -16.86
C ASP A 99 16.96 -12.44 -15.57
N GLY A 100 15.73 -12.95 -15.57
CA GLY A 100 15.11 -13.62 -14.41
C GLY A 100 14.36 -12.68 -13.46
N GLY A 101 14.16 -11.42 -13.85
CA GLY A 101 13.35 -10.46 -13.13
C GLY A 101 11.85 -10.54 -13.46
N VAL A 102 11.13 -9.50 -13.03
CA VAL A 102 9.67 -9.34 -13.21
C VAL A 102 9.36 -7.97 -13.80
N PHE A 103 8.23 -7.88 -14.49
CA PHE A 103 7.75 -6.63 -15.08
C PHE A 103 6.22 -6.50 -14.96
N TRP A 104 5.76 -5.25 -14.87
CA TRP A 104 4.36 -4.86 -14.98
C TRP A 104 4.26 -3.40 -15.41
N GLU A 105 3.07 -2.98 -15.85
CA GLU A 105 2.77 -1.60 -16.21
C GLU A 105 3.04 -0.64 -15.03
N GLY A 106 3.88 0.38 -15.25
CA GLY A 106 4.37 1.29 -14.23
C GLY A 106 5.87 1.17 -13.94
N MET A 107 6.53 0.09 -14.37
CA MET A 107 7.99 -0.13 -14.25
C MET A 107 8.77 0.28 -15.50
N GLU A 108 8.16 1.01 -16.44
CA GLU A 108 8.73 1.31 -17.75
C GLU A 108 10.09 2.03 -17.70
N ASP A 109 10.35 2.77 -16.61
CA ASP A 109 11.58 3.52 -16.36
C ASP A 109 12.58 2.75 -15.48
N GLU A 110 12.23 1.53 -15.03
CA GLU A 110 13.04 0.70 -14.14
C GLU A 110 13.76 -0.44 -14.84
N ILE A 111 13.37 -0.77 -16.07
CA ILE A 111 13.91 -1.88 -16.84
C ILE A 111 14.77 -1.40 -18.01
N ASP A 112 15.83 -2.14 -18.33
CA ASP A 112 16.59 -1.92 -19.56
C ASP A 112 15.72 -2.32 -20.77
N GLY A 113 15.54 -1.40 -21.72
CA GLY A 113 14.76 -1.61 -22.94
C GLY A 113 15.29 -2.73 -23.86
N LYS A 114 16.47 -3.29 -23.58
CA LYS A 114 17.03 -4.45 -24.30
C LYS A 114 16.50 -5.78 -23.77
N LEU A 115 15.93 -5.82 -22.57
CA LEU A 115 15.42 -7.06 -21.98
C LEU A 115 14.21 -7.57 -22.77
N GLN A 116 14.18 -8.87 -23.01
CA GLN A 116 13.01 -9.53 -23.58
C GLN A 116 12.00 -9.77 -22.47
N ILE A 117 10.73 -9.51 -22.74
CA ILE A 117 9.64 -9.64 -21.77
C ILE A 117 8.70 -10.75 -22.24
N THR A 118 8.34 -11.64 -21.32
CA THR A 118 7.27 -12.63 -21.52
C THR A 118 6.08 -12.21 -20.68
N ASP A 119 4.92 -12.01 -21.30
CA ASP A 119 3.70 -11.63 -20.60
C ASP A 119 3.18 -12.73 -19.66
N TRP A 120 2.19 -12.38 -18.85
CA TRP A 120 1.55 -13.28 -17.89
C TRP A 120 0.81 -14.48 -18.53
N LEU A 121 0.62 -14.47 -19.84
CA LEU A 121 0.06 -15.58 -20.62
C LEU A 121 1.16 -16.47 -21.26
N GLY A 122 2.43 -16.17 -21.01
CA GLY A 122 3.56 -16.91 -21.55
C GLY A 122 3.93 -16.53 -22.99
N LYS A 123 3.51 -15.35 -23.47
CA LYS A 123 3.78 -14.89 -24.85
C LYS A 123 4.84 -13.79 -24.87
N PRO A 124 5.62 -13.67 -25.95
CA PRO A 124 6.52 -12.52 -26.13
C PRO A 124 5.75 -11.19 -26.06
N TRP A 125 6.31 -10.22 -25.35
CA TRP A 125 5.75 -8.89 -25.17
C TRP A 125 6.77 -7.81 -25.46
N THR A 126 6.36 -6.76 -26.17
CA THR A 126 7.24 -5.66 -26.58
C THR A 126 6.55 -4.32 -26.32
N LYS A 127 7.22 -3.46 -25.55
CA LYS A 127 6.74 -2.12 -25.19
C LYS A 127 6.44 -1.31 -26.45
N GLY A 128 5.22 -0.77 -26.54
CA GLY A 128 4.78 0.05 -27.67
C GLY A 128 4.31 -0.72 -28.91
N GLU A 129 4.54 -2.04 -28.97
CA GLU A 129 4.09 -2.90 -30.09
C GLU A 129 2.96 -3.84 -29.67
N SER A 130 3.08 -4.47 -28.50
CA SER A 130 2.05 -5.33 -27.94
C SER A 130 0.80 -4.54 -27.56
N LYS A 131 -0.38 -5.04 -27.95
CA LYS A 131 -1.69 -4.38 -27.71
C LYS A 131 -2.33 -4.74 -26.37
N THR A 132 -1.77 -5.70 -25.66
CA THR A 132 -2.26 -6.20 -24.36
C THR A 132 -1.26 -5.87 -23.25
N PRO A 133 -1.71 -5.73 -22.00
CA PRO A 133 -0.81 -5.60 -20.86
C PRO A 133 0.15 -6.79 -20.74
N ALA A 134 1.38 -6.53 -20.29
CA ALA A 134 2.38 -7.53 -19.95
C ALA A 134 1.98 -8.30 -18.69
N ALA A 135 1.44 -7.59 -17.68
CA ALA A 135 0.94 -8.20 -16.45
C ALA A 135 -0.60 -8.16 -16.40
N HIS A 136 -1.22 -9.11 -15.71
CA HIS A 136 -2.66 -9.03 -15.47
C HIS A 136 -2.97 -7.78 -14.63
N PRO A 137 -4.05 -7.00 -14.90
CA PRO A 137 -4.34 -5.76 -14.14
C PRO A 137 -4.53 -5.93 -12.63
N ASN A 138 -4.85 -7.15 -12.18
CA ASN A 138 -4.94 -7.53 -10.76
C ASN A 138 -3.87 -8.56 -10.36
N SER A 139 -2.74 -8.60 -11.06
CA SER A 139 -1.56 -9.38 -10.66
C SER A 139 -1.02 -8.90 -9.31
N ARG A 140 -0.35 -9.80 -8.59
CA ARG A 140 -0.06 -9.63 -7.18
C ARG A 140 1.38 -10.00 -6.85
N PHE A 141 1.91 -9.33 -5.83
CA PHE A 141 3.03 -9.81 -5.04
C PHE A 141 2.51 -10.28 -3.68
N CYS A 142 3.10 -11.36 -3.15
CA CYS A 142 2.85 -11.88 -1.81
C CYS A 142 4.19 -11.90 -1.06
N SER A 143 4.40 -10.92 -0.18
CA SER A 143 5.68 -10.71 0.51
C SER A 143 5.51 -10.70 2.03
N PRO A 144 6.49 -11.23 2.80
CA PRO A 144 6.50 -11.12 4.26
C PRO A 144 6.55 -9.66 4.73
N ALA A 145 5.76 -9.33 5.76
CA ALA A 145 5.63 -7.95 6.23
C ALA A 145 6.91 -7.41 6.88
N ASN A 146 7.65 -8.28 7.56
CA ASN A 146 8.92 -7.94 8.23
C ASN A 146 10.05 -7.49 7.28
N GLN A 147 9.88 -7.65 5.96
CA GLN A 147 10.82 -7.14 4.96
C GLN A 147 10.57 -5.68 4.59
N CYS A 148 9.44 -5.10 5.02
CA CYS A 148 9.17 -3.70 4.77
C CYS A 148 10.16 -2.82 5.53
N PRO A 149 10.92 -1.94 4.85
CA PRO A 149 11.97 -1.14 5.49
C PRO A 149 11.43 -0.11 6.49
N ILE A 150 10.11 0.12 6.47
CA ILE A 150 9.40 1.03 7.37
C ILE A 150 8.33 0.31 8.18
N ILE A 151 8.46 -1.01 8.40
CA ILE A 151 7.55 -1.73 9.29
C ILE A 151 7.58 -1.11 10.69
N ASP A 152 6.41 -0.84 11.26
CA ASP A 152 6.29 -0.22 12.57
C ASP A 152 6.81 -1.18 13.65
N PRO A 153 7.59 -0.72 14.65
CA PRO A 153 8.07 -1.61 15.71
C PRO A 153 6.95 -2.27 16.52
N ALA A 154 5.74 -1.70 16.55
CA ALA A 154 4.57 -2.25 17.22
C ALA A 154 3.63 -3.03 16.28
N TRP A 155 4.05 -3.38 15.05
CA TRP A 155 3.15 -4.00 14.07
C TRP A 155 2.56 -5.35 14.50
N GLN A 156 3.28 -6.10 15.35
CA GLN A 156 2.82 -7.37 15.97
C GLN A 156 2.54 -7.22 17.47
N ALA A 157 2.42 -5.99 17.98
CA ALA A 157 2.17 -5.78 19.40
C ALA A 157 0.78 -6.35 19.78
N PRO A 158 0.69 -7.29 20.75
CA PRO A 158 -0.56 -7.98 21.07
C PRO A 158 -1.64 -7.03 21.61
N GLN A 159 -1.23 -5.92 22.24
CA GLN A 159 -2.11 -4.86 22.72
C GLN A 159 -2.64 -3.93 21.61
N GLY A 160 -2.09 -4.02 20.41
CA GLY A 160 -2.38 -3.13 19.29
C GLY A 160 -1.93 -1.68 19.49
N VAL A 161 -2.10 -0.90 18.43
CA VAL A 161 -1.71 0.51 18.38
C VAL A 161 -2.92 1.43 18.62
N PRO A 162 -2.76 2.58 19.31
CA PRO A 162 -3.87 3.49 19.62
C PRO A 162 -4.27 4.34 18.41
N ILE A 163 -5.45 4.09 17.83
CA ILE A 163 -5.96 4.84 16.68
C ILE A 163 -6.42 6.23 17.10
N SER A 164 -5.93 7.25 16.38
CA SER A 164 -6.27 8.67 16.59
C SER A 164 -7.15 9.24 15.48
N ALA A 165 -7.17 8.62 14.30
CA ALA A 165 -8.03 9.05 13.18
C ALA A 165 -8.41 7.86 12.29
N ILE A 166 -9.58 7.96 11.66
CA ILE A 166 -10.06 7.03 10.62
C ILE A 166 -10.31 7.86 9.36
N LEU A 167 -9.67 7.47 8.26
CA LEU A 167 -9.82 8.10 6.96
C LEU A 167 -10.75 7.27 6.07
N PHE A 168 -11.66 7.95 5.37
CA PHE A 168 -12.45 7.39 4.28
C PHE A 168 -12.07 8.07 2.98
N GLY A 169 -12.14 7.35 1.87
CA GLY A 169 -11.80 7.92 0.57
C GLY A 169 -11.95 6.94 -0.59
N GLY A 170 -11.86 7.48 -1.79
CA GLY A 170 -11.99 6.74 -3.04
C GLY A 170 -11.71 7.64 -4.23
N ARG A 171 -11.73 7.07 -5.44
CA ARG A 171 -11.49 7.83 -6.67
C ARG A 171 -12.74 8.62 -7.05
N ARG A 172 -12.65 9.95 -7.05
CA ARG A 172 -13.75 10.87 -7.41
C ARG A 172 -13.23 11.87 -8.45
N PRO A 173 -13.67 11.80 -9.72
CA PRO A 173 -13.14 12.69 -10.77
C PRO A 173 -13.65 14.13 -10.67
N ALA A 174 -14.72 14.39 -9.90
CA ALA A 174 -15.31 15.71 -9.74
C ALA A 174 -16.03 15.85 -8.39
N GLY A 175 -16.15 17.10 -7.93
CA GLY A 175 -17.04 17.54 -6.84
C GLY A 175 -16.53 17.31 -5.42
N VAL A 176 -15.89 16.18 -5.13
CA VAL A 176 -15.38 15.87 -3.78
C VAL A 176 -14.04 16.58 -3.54
N PRO A 177 -13.88 17.35 -2.44
CA PRO A 177 -12.62 18.05 -2.14
C PRO A 177 -11.51 17.06 -1.74
N LEU A 178 -10.26 17.53 -1.72
CA LEU A 178 -9.08 16.72 -1.39
C LEU A 178 -9.16 16.09 0.01
N VAL A 179 -9.54 16.89 1.02
CA VAL A 179 -9.71 16.45 2.40
C VAL A 179 -10.77 17.31 3.08
N TYR A 180 -11.60 16.70 3.92
CA TYR A 180 -12.52 17.39 4.81
C TYR A 180 -12.71 16.55 6.08
N GLU A 181 -13.08 17.21 7.18
CA GLU A 181 -13.30 16.57 8.47
C GLU A 181 -14.80 16.43 8.76
N ALA A 182 -15.18 15.30 9.36
CA ALA A 182 -16.55 15.11 9.82
C ALA A 182 -16.84 15.99 11.06
N ARG A 183 -18.04 16.59 11.11
CA ARG A 183 -18.45 17.47 12.21
C ARG A 183 -18.62 16.76 13.56
N ASN A 184 -18.90 15.47 13.54
CA ASN A 184 -19.09 14.61 14.71
C ASN A 184 -19.07 13.13 14.28
N TRP A 185 -19.20 12.22 15.26
CA TRP A 185 -19.15 10.77 15.02
C TRP A 185 -20.25 10.28 14.09
N GLN A 186 -21.51 10.68 14.31
CA GLN A 186 -22.65 10.25 13.49
C GLN A 186 -22.48 10.69 12.04
N HIS A 187 -21.99 11.92 11.82
CA HIS A 187 -21.64 12.42 10.50
C HIS A 187 -20.48 11.64 9.87
N GLY A 188 -19.49 11.23 10.66
CA GLY A 188 -18.38 10.38 10.19
C GLY A 188 -18.87 9.00 9.73
N VAL A 189 -19.78 8.38 10.47
CA VAL A 189 -20.44 7.12 10.06
C VAL A 189 -21.21 7.32 8.76
N PHE A 190 -21.95 8.43 8.62
CA PHE A 190 -22.63 8.77 7.38
C PHE A 190 -21.66 8.95 6.20
N VAL A 191 -20.56 9.67 6.39
CA VAL A 191 -19.49 9.82 5.37
C VAL A 191 -18.95 8.46 4.92
N GLY A 192 -18.73 7.54 5.86
CA GLY A 192 -18.24 6.18 5.54
C GLY A 192 -19.27 5.26 4.90
N SER A 193 -20.56 5.61 4.95
CA SER A 193 -21.65 4.82 4.33
C SER A 193 -21.86 5.10 2.84
N ALA A 194 -21.22 6.16 2.33
CA ALA A 194 -21.37 6.66 0.97
C ALA A 194 -20.52 5.94 -0.08
#